data_AF-A0A4Y7RJ84-F1
#
_entry.id   AF-A0A4Y7RJ84-F1
#
_cell.length_a   1.000
_cell.length_b   1.000
_cell.length_c   1.000
_cell.angle_alpha   90.00
_cell.angle_beta   90.00
_cell.angle_gamma   90.00
#
_symmetry.space_group_name_H-M   'P 1'
#
loop_
_entity.id
_entity.type
_entity.pdbx_description
1 polymer ?
#
loop_
_entity_poly.entity_id
_entity_poly.type
_entity_poly.pdbx_seq_one_letter_code
_entity_poly.pdbx_strand_id
1 'polypeptide(L)'
;MSHNWRYVRIAVYDVPKVQRGWVSREYLAATEEAVPLEGKLPVGTRIYYGPNAEIVPGFPTEVDLHYQKVHIVEEKGEMAYVSGPGGWNAWVYKKDIVFDPF
;
A
#
# COMPACT_ATOMS: atom_id res chain seq x y z
N MET A 1 -3.12 30.96 -19.45
CA MET A 1 -3.41 30.19 -18.22
C MET A 1 -3.29 28.72 -18.58
N SER A 2 -2.21 28.06 -18.17
CA SER A 2 -1.96 26.66 -18.59
C SER A 2 -2.76 25.69 -17.72
N HIS A 3 -3.33 24.70 -18.39
CA HIS A 3 -4.20 23.68 -17.82
C HIS A 3 -3.46 22.85 -16.76
N ASN A 4 -3.70 23.17 -15.48
CA ASN A 4 -3.06 22.56 -14.31
C ASN A 4 -3.63 21.18 -13.94
N TRP A 5 -4.45 20.59 -14.81
CA TRP A 5 -5.11 19.32 -14.60
C TRP A 5 -4.51 18.24 -15.50
N ARG A 6 -4.47 17.01 -14.99
CA ARG A 6 -4.07 15.82 -15.74
C ARG A 6 -5.21 14.82 -15.70
N TYR A 7 -5.56 14.29 -16.87
CA TYR A 7 -6.52 13.21 -16.95
C TYR A 7 -5.81 11.90 -16.60
N VAL A 8 -6.29 11.21 -15.57
CA VAL A 8 -5.67 9.99 -15.04
C VAL A 8 -6.61 8.79 -15.16
N ARG A 9 -6.01 7.61 -15.22
CA ARG A 9 -6.68 6.33 -15.09
C ARG A 9 -6.05 5.62 -13.90
N ILE A 10 -6.83 5.40 -12.85
CA ILE A 10 -6.35 4.80 -11.60
C ILE A 10 -6.87 3.37 -11.58
N ALA A 11 -5.96 2.40 -11.57
CA ALA A 11 -6.30 1.02 -11.27
C ALA A 11 -6.60 0.94 -9.77
N VAL A 12 -7.81 0.56 -9.40
CA VAL A 12 -8.18 0.33 -8.01
C VAL A 12 -8.09 -1.18 -7.80
N TYR A 13 -7.23 -1.62 -6.88
CA TYR A 13 -6.90 -3.04 -6.77
C TYR A 13 -7.83 -3.84 -5.86
N ASP A 14 -8.49 -3.18 -4.91
CA ASP A 14 -9.49 -3.76 -4.02
C ASP A 14 -10.81 -4.09 -4.74
N VAL A 15 -11.12 -3.34 -5.80
CA VAL A 15 -12.28 -3.52 -6.68
C VAL A 15 -11.78 -3.46 -8.12
N PRO A 16 -11.88 -4.54 -8.94
CA PRO A 16 -11.27 -4.61 -10.28
C PRO A 16 -11.93 -3.61 -11.25
N LYS A 17 -11.57 -2.34 -11.08
CA LYS A 17 -12.18 -1.18 -11.70
C LYS A 17 -11.09 -0.20 -12.02
N VAL A 18 -11.17 0.38 -13.20
CA VAL A 18 -10.37 1.55 -13.57
C VAL A 18 -11.20 2.79 -13.30
N GLN A 19 -10.80 3.57 -12.31
CA GLN A 19 -11.36 4.90 -12.09
C GLN A 19 -10.72 5.90 -13.04
N ARG A 20 -11.47 6.93 -13.40
CA ARG A 20 -11.04 7.98 -14.34
C ARG A 20 -11.37 9.33 -13.73
N GLY A 21 -10.46 10.29 -13.86
CA GLY A 21 -10.66 11.60 -13.27
C GLY A 21 -9.64 12.61 -13.73
N TRP A 22 -9.85 13.85 -13.29
CA TRP A 22 -8.89 14.93 -13.43
C TRP A 22 -8.23 15.16 -12.08
N VAL A 23 -6.90 15.17 -12.05
CA VAL A 23 -6.10 15.46 -10.85
C VAL A 23 -5.29 16.72 -11.10
N SER A 24 -5.26 17.63 -10.11
CA SER A 24 -4.40 18.82 -10.18
C SER A 24 -2.94 18.38 -10.16
N ARG A 25 -2.10 19.02 -10.97
CA ARG A 25 -0.67 18.70 -11.08
C ARG A 25 0.05 18.79 -9.73
N GLU A 26 -0.42 19.65 -8.83
CA GLU A 26 0.16 19.81 -7.48
C GLU A 26 0.01 18.57 -6.58
N TYR A 27 -0.93 17.67 -6.91
CA TYR A 27 -1.12 16.39 -6.22
C TYR A 27 -0.36 15.23 -6.88
N LEU A 28 0.42 15.49 -7.92
CA LEU A 28 1.23 14.48 -8.60
C LEU A 28 2.71 14.70 -8.26
N ALA A 29 3.36 13.68 -7.73
CA ALA A 29 4.82 13.64 -7.62
C ALA A 29 5.45 13.28 -8.97
N ALA A 30 6.67 13.76 -9.22
CA ALA A 30 7.50 13.20 -10.28
C ALA A 30 7.84 11.74 -9.94
N THR A 31 8.01 10.87 -10.95
CA THR A 31 8.32 9.45 -10.73
C THR A 31 9.59 9.26 -9.89
N GLU A 32 10.58 10.13 -10.06
CA GLU A 32 11.85 10.14 -9.32
C GLU A 32 11.67 10.50 -7.83
N GLU A 33 10.59 11.19 -7.49
CA GLU A 33 10.24 11.65 -6.13
C GLU A 33 9.16 10.76 -5.50
N ALA A 34 8.58 9.83 -6.26
CA ALA A 34 7.48 9.01 -5.81
C ALA A 34 7.99 7.95 -4.80
N VAL A 35 7.34 7.88 -3.65
CA VAL A 35 7.54 6.81 -2.66
C VAL A 35 6.48 5.74 -2.90
N PRO A 36 6.85 4.47 -3.08
CA PRO A 36 5.89 3.45 -3.47
C PRO A 36 4.97 3.15 -2.29
N LEU A 37 3.70 3.54 -2.42
CA LEU A 37 2.67 3.32 -1.39
C LEU A 37 1.93 2.00 -1.59
N GLU A 38 2.28 1.24 -2.62
CA GLU A 38 1.65 -0.04 -2.96
C GLU A 38 2.72 -1.11 -3.13
N GLY A 39 2.35 -2.34 -2.76
CA GLY A 39 3.22 -3.49 -2.90
C GLY A 39 2.47 -4.81 -2.75
N LYS A 40 3.24 -5.89 -2.69
CA LYS A 40 2.75 -7.26 -2.55
C LYS A 40 3.44 -7.94 -1.37
N LEU A 41 2.67 -8.73 -0.64
CA LEU A 41 3.19 -9.61 0.40
C LEU A 41 3.31 -11.04 -0.17
N PRO A 42 4.53 -11.62 -0.21
CA PRO A 42 4.72 -13.03 -0.49
C PRO A 42 3.96 -13.96 0.48
N VAL A 43 3.73 -15.20 0.06
CA VAL A 43 3.21 -16.25 0.96
C VAL A 43 4.19 -16.45 2.11
N GLY A 44 3.66 -16.61 3.33
CA GLY A 44 4.47 -16.79 4.53
C GLY A 44 4.98 -15.50 5.14
N THR A 45 4.72 -14.33 4.53
CA THR A 45 5.03 -13.05 5.15
C THR A 45 4.29 -12.91 6.47
N ARG A 46 5.01 -12.53 7.52
CA ARG A 46 4.46 -12.34 8.87
C ARG A 46 3.76 -10.99 8.96
N ILE A 47 2.49 -11.03 9.34
CA ILE A 47 1.67 -9.85 9.60
C ILE A 47 1.20 -9.83 11.05
N TYR A 48 0.98 -8.63 11.56
CA TYR A 48 0.78 -8.36 12.96
C TYR A 48 -0.45 -7.47 13.15
N TYR A 49 -1.56 -8.05 13.64
CA TYR A 49 -2.78 -7.31 13.90
C TYR A 49 -2.65 -6.47 15.17
N GLY A 50 -3.13 -5.22 15.12
CA GLY A 50 -3.17 -4.35 16.28
C GLY A 50 -3.05 -2.87 15.94
N PRO A 51 -3.42 -1.99 16.86
CA PRO A 51 -3.42 -0.54 16.64
C PRO A 51 -2.03 0.09 16.66
N ASN A 52 -0.99 -0.60 17.17
CA ASN A 52 0.35 -0.03 17.31
C ASN A 52 1.44 -1.03 16.93
N ALA A 53 2.46 -0.56 16.21
CA ALA A 53 3.64 -1.35 15.83
C ALA A 53 4.47 -1.85 17.03
N GLU A 54 4.46 -1.09 18.13
CA GLU A 54 5.22 -1.41 19.36
C GLU A 54 4.47 -2.36 20.30
N ILE A 55 3.14 -2.41 20.15
CA ILE A 55 2.25 -3.22 20.98
C ILE A 55 1.55 -4.18 20.04
N VAL A 56 2.28 -5.21 19.67
CA VAL A 56 1.78 -6.32 18.85
C VAL A 56 1.47 -7.49 19.78
N PRO A 57 0.25 -7.60 20.31
CA PRO A 57 -0.14 -8.73 21.13
C PRO A 57 -0.35 -9.97 20.23
N GLY A 58 0.46 -11.01 20.42
CA GLY A 58 0.23 -12.35 19.86
C GLY A 58 1.32 -12.85 18.90
N PHE A 59 1.13 -14.07 18.40
CA PHE A 59 1.97 -14.64 17.35
C PHE A 59 1.58 -14.03 15.99
N PRO A 60 2.54 -13.78 15.09
CA PRO A 60 2.24 -13.30 13.74
C PRO A 60 1.30 -14.27 13.03
N THR A 61 0.41 -13.72 12.22
CA THR A 61 -0.30 -14.51 11.20
C THR A 61 0.55 -14.51 9.93
N GLU A 62 0.54 -15.62 9.19
CA GLU A 62 1.21 -15.71 7.91
C GLU A 62 0.22 -15.40 6.78
N VAL A 63 0.67 -14.64 5.79
CA VAL A 63 -0.09 -14.44 4.55
C VAL A 63 -0.26 -15.79 3.85
N ASP A 64 -1.50 -16.19 3.63
CA ASP A 64 -1.90 -17.48 3.03
C ASP A 64 -2.06 -17.41 1.51
N LEU A 65 -2.33 -16.21 0.97
CA LEU A 65 -2.53 -15.96 -0.45
C LEU A 65 -1.26 -15.43 -1.14
N HIS A 66 -0.99 -15.97 -2.33
CA HIS A 66 0.20 -15.59 -3.09
C HIS A 66 0.13 -14.15 -3.60
N TYR A 67 1.15 -13.35 -3.26
CA TYR A 67 1.28 -11.95 -3.66
C TYR A 67 0.06 -11.10 -3.31
N GLN A 68 -0.36 -11.16 -2.04
CA GLN A 68 -1.46 -10.33 -1.59
C GLN A 68 -1.09 -8.86 -1.72
N LYS A 69 -1.84 -8.14 -2.56
CA LYS A 69 -1.63 -6.70 -2.78
C LYS A 69 -1.98 -5.95 -1.52
N VAL A 70 -1.20 -4.94 -1.19
CA VAL A 70 -1.42 -4.08 -0.04
C VAL A 70 -1.10 -2.63 -0.37
N HIS A 71 -1.78 -1.71 0.30
CA HIS A 71 -1.41 -0.30 0.31
C HIS A 71 -0.89 0.12 1.69
N ILE A 72 0.11 0.97 1.72
CA ILE A 72 0.69 1.53 2.93
C ILE A 72 -0.17 2.70 3.40
N VAL A 73 -0.65 2.59 4.64
CA VAL A 73 -1.46 3.61 5.30
C VAL A 73 -0.58 4.50 6.17
N GLU A 74 0.37 3.89 6.89
CA GLU A 74 1.27 4.58 7.82
C GLU A 74 2.61 3.85 7.90
N GLU A 75 3.70 4.57 8.15
CA GLU A 75 5.01 3.97 8.45
C GLU A 75 5.47 4.36 9.86
N LYS A 76 6.03 3.38 10.60
CA LYS A 76 6.68 3.60 11.91
C LYS A 76 7.95 2.76 12.00
N GLY A 77 9.10 3.43 11.98
CA GLY A 77 10.40 2.76 12.05
C GLY A 77 10.59 1.77 10.89
N GLU A 78 10.77 0.49 11.22
CA GLU A 78 10.97 -0.60 10.26
C GLU A 78 9.65 -1.23 9.76
N MET A 79 8.51 -0.82 10.31
CA MET A 79 7.21 -1.40 9.97
C MET A 79 6.34 -0.42 9.19
N ALA A 80 5.48 -0.97 8.35
CA ALA A 80 4.39 -0.28 7.69
C ALA A 80 3.05 -0.87 8.16
N TYR A 81 2.10 0.00 8.46
CA TYR A 81 0.70 -0.37 8.60
C TYR A 81 0.11 -0.43 7.21
N VAL A 82 -0.32 -1.63 6.83
CA VAL A 82 -0.83 -1.90 5.49
C VAL A 82 -2.29 -2.32 5.54
N SER A 83 -2.97 -2.06 4.45
CA SER A 83 -4.35 -2.44 4.26
C SER A 83 -4.47 -3.29 2.98
N GLY A 84 -5.14 -4.43 3.11
CA GLY A 84 -5.27 -5.41 2.06
C GLY A 84 -6.71 -5.60 1.57
N PRO A 85 -6.90 -6.38 0.48
CA PRO A 85 -8.21 -6.76 -0.03
C PRO A 85 -9.08 -7.38 1.06
N GLY A 86 -10.37 -7.02 1.08
CA GLY A 86 -11.30 -7.47 2.13
C GLY A 86 -11.31 -6.60 3.39
N GLY A 87 -10.56 -5.50 3.41
CA GLY A 87 -10.65 -4.48 4.46
C GLY A 87 -9.89 -4.81 5.75
N TRP A 88 -9.02 -5.82 5.73
CA TRP A 88 -8.13 -6.09 6.84
C TRP A 88 -6.94 -5.13 6.83
N ASN A 89 -6.39 -4.89 8.02
CA ASN A 89 -5.21 -4.04 8.19
C ASN A 89 -4.27 -4.70 9.19
N ALA A 90 -2.96 -4.61 8.95
CA ALA A 90 -1.95 -5.16 9.86
C ALA A 90 -0.62 -4.43 9.71
N TRP A 91 0.24 -4.58 10.71
CA TRP A 91 1.64 -4.16 10.62
C TRP A 91 2.47 -5.25 9.92
N VAL A 92 3.39 -4.83 9.06
CA VAL A 92 4.36 -5.70 8.36
C VAL A 92 5.72 -5.01 8.35
N TYR A 93 6.81 -5.78 8.38
CA TYR A 93 8.14 -5.20 8.19
C TYR A 93 8.32 -4.73 6.75
N LYS A 94 8.83 -3.52 6.56
CA LYS A 94 9.01 -2.91 5.23
C LYS A 94 9.89 -3.74 4.31
N LYS A 95 10.89 -4.42 4.86
CA LYS A 95 11.78 -5.34 4.11
C LYS A 95 11.05 -6.53 3.48
N ASP A 96 9.87 -6.89 3.99
CA ASP A 96 9.08 -8.04 3.53
C ASP A 96 8.04 -7.63 2.47
N ILE A 97 7.95 -6.33 2.15
CA ILE A 97 7.08 -5.79 1.11
C ILE A 97 7.84 -5.78 -0.22
N VAL A 98 7.27 -6.44 -1.23
CA VAL A 98 7.72 -6.30 -2.63
C VAL A 98 6.98 -5.13 -3.24
N PHE A 99 7.63 -3.97 -3.31
CA PHE A 99 7.04 -2.74 -3.85
C PHE A 99 6.77 -2.86 -5.35
N ASP A 100 5.63 -2.32 -5.80
CA ASP A 100 5.34 -2.23 -7.23
C ASP A 100 6.25 -1.17 -7.88
N PRO A 101 6.93 -1.49 -9.01
CA PRO A 101 7.72 -0.52 -9.73
C PRO A 101 6.79 0.51 -10.40
N PHE A 102 7.14 1.79 -10.28
CA PHE A 102 6.41 2.90 -10.92
C PHE A 102 6.44 2.83 -12.45
#